data_AF-A0A661R5F0-F1
#
_entry.id   AF-A0A661R5F0-F1
#
_cell.length_a   1.000
_cell.length_b   1.000
_cell.length_c   1.000
_cell.angle_alpha   90.00
_cell.angle_beta   90.00
_cell.angle_gamma   90.00
#
_symmetry.space_group_name_H-M   'P 1'
#
loop_
_entity.id
_entity.type
_entity.pdbx_description
1 polymer ?
#
loop_
_entity_poly.entity_id
_entity_poly.type
_entity_poly.pdbx_seq_one_letter_code
_entity_poly.pdbx_strand_id
1 'polypeptide(L)'
;ILAWGIVPTSDSKDIETESASSLIAKWDSQVARLAASGIDRARIMVQSLITPSCGMGSLTVKHAQKVLEMTREVSQILRSRHR
;
A
#
# COMPACT_ATOMS: atom_id res chain seq x y z
N ILE A 1 15.51 1.73 1.00
CA ILE A 1 14.11 1.99 0.60
C ILE A 1 13.42 0.64 0.47
N LEU A 2 12.19 0.51 0.98
CA LEU A 2 11.33 -0.67 0.88
C LEU A 2 10.08 -0.31 0.07
N ALA A 3 9.82 -1.08 -1.00
CA ALA A 3 8.59 -0.98 -1.77
C ALA A 3 7.54 -1.92 -1.19
N TRP A 4 6.39 -1.37 -0.81
CA TRP A 4 5.25 -2.07 -0.26
C TRP A 4 4.25 -2.35 -1.38
N GLY A 5 4.31 -3.54 -1.96
CA GLY A 5 3.34 -4.06 -2.94
C GLY A 5 2.01 -4.41 -2.27
N ILE A 6 1.35 -3.44 -1.66
CA ILE A 6 0.24 -3.66 -0.74
C ILE A 6 -1.13 -3.59 -1.43
N VAL A 7 -1.25 -2.85 -2.54
CA VAL A 7 -2.50 -2.72 -3.30
C VAL A 7 -2.68 -3.93 -4.22
N PRO A 8 -3.76 -4.72 -4.09
CA PRO A 8 -3.91 -5.97 -4.83
C PRO A 8 -4.07 -5.75 -6.33
N THR A 9 -3.53 -6.68 -7.13
CA THR A 9 -3.62 -6.66 -8.60
C THR A 9 -4.05 -8.00 -9.22
N SER A 10 -4.26 -9.05 -8.41
CA SER A 10 -4.44 -10.41 -8.93
C SER A 10 -5.89 -10.82 -9.08
N ASP A 11 -6.71 -10.62 -8.04
CA ASP A 11 -8.14 -10.96 -8.03
C ASP A 11 -8.99 -9.69 -8.20
N SER A 12 -9.87 -9.68 -9.19
CA SER A 12 -10.84 -8.59 -9.38
C SER A 12 -11.73 -8.36 -8.16
N LYS A 13 -12.08 -9.42 -7.43
CA LYS A 13 -12.89 -9.31 -6.22
C LYS A 13 -12.15 -8.52 -5.15
N ASP A 14 -10.88 -8.86 -4.92
CA ASP A 14 -10.02 -8.13 -3.97
C ASP A 14 -9.88 -6.67 -4.40
N ILE A 15 -9.61 -6.40 -5.68
CA ILE A 15 -9.55 -5.02 -6.21
C ILE A 15 -10.85 -4.26 -5.94
N GLU A 16 -12.01 -4.92 -6.08
CA GLU A 16 -13.30 -4.27 -5.92
C GLU A 16 -13.68 -4.03 -4.46
N THR A 17 -13.31 -4.94 -3.54
CA THR A 17 -13.69 -4.86 -2.12
C THR A 17 -12.65 -4.17 -1.23
N GLU A 18 -11.40 -4.10 -1.67
CA GLU A 18 -10.32 -3.46 -0.91
C GLU A 18 -10.53 -1.94 -0.82
N SER A 19 -9.97 -1.34 0.23
CA SER A 19 -10.06 0.09 0.48
C SER A 19 -8.74 0.65 1.03
N ALA A 20 -8.53 1.96 0.91
CA ALA A 20 -7.33 2.58 1.46
C ALA A 20 -7.22 2.40 2.98
N SER A 21 -8.35 2.43 3.72
CA SER A 21 -8.34 2.28 5.18
C SER A 21 -7.89 0.89 5.64
N SER A 22 -8.38 -0.17 5.00
CA SER A 22 -7.96 -1.54 5.27
C SER A 22 -6.50 -1.79 4.88
N LEU A 23 -6.03 -1.22 3.76
CA LEU A 23 -4.62 -1.29 3.36
C LEU A 23 -3.70 -0.55 4.34
N ILE A 24 -4.13 0.59 4.87
CA ILE A 24 -3.39 1.33 5.89
C ILE A 24 -3.30 0.53 7.20
N ALA A 25 -4.40 -0.09 7.65
CA ALA A 25 -4.37 -0.96 8.83
C ALA A 25 -3.42 -2.15 8.63
N LYS A 26 -3.43 -2.75 7.44
CA LYS A 26 -2.49 -3.81 7.05
C LYS A 26 -1.04 -3.31 7.08
N TRP A 27 -0.77 -2.13 6.51
CA TRP A 27 0.56 -1.51 6.55
C TRP A 27 1.04 -1.26 7.98
N ASP A 28 0.20 -0.68 8.85
CA ASP A 28 0.52 -0.39 10.25
C ASP A 28 0.92 -1.66 11.01
N SER A 29 0.22 -2.78 10.76
CA SER A 29 0.56 -4.10 11.34
C SER A 29 1.92 -4.62 10.85
N GLN A 30 2.25 -4.43 9.57
CA GLN A 30 3.53 -4.85 9.00
C GLN A 30 4.68 -3.99 9.52
N VAL A 31 4.48 -2.68 9.65
CA VAL A 31 5.44 -1.77 10.27
C VAL A 31 5.66 -2.11 11.74
N ALA A 32 4.61 -2.46 12.49
CA ALA A 32 4.76 -2.91 13.87
C ALA A 32 5.67 -4.16 13.98
N ARG A 33 5.54 -5.11 13.05
CA ARG A 33 6.39 -6.30 12.99
C ARG A 33 7.85 -5.96 12.68
N LEU A 34 8.10 -5.06 11.72
CA LEU A 34 9.46 -4.58 11.43
C LEU A 34 10.05 -3.80 12.62
N ALA A 35 9.24 -3.00 13.30
CA ALA A 35 9.67 -2.28 14.49
C ALA A 35 10.05 -3.22 15.64
N ALA A 36 9.28 -4.29 15.83
CA ALA A 36 9.60 -5.33 16.81
C ALA A 36 10.93 -6.06 16.50
N SER A 37 11.38 -6.06 15.24
CA SER A 37 12.71 -6.56 14.85
C SER A 37 13.86 -5.54 15.03
N GLY A 38 13.59 -4.40 15.66
CA GLY A 38 14.59 -3.37 15.98
C GLY A 38 14.78 -2.29 14.90
N ILE A 39 13.91 -2.23 13.89
CA ILE A 39 13.95 -1.19 12.87
C ILE A 39 13.13 0.01 13.32
N ASP A 40 13.77 1.17 13.45
CA ASP A 40 13.09 2.42 13.83
C ASP A 40 11.89 2.75 12.91
N ARG A 41 10.74 3.08 13.52
CA ARG A 41 9.49 3.37 12.79
C ARG A 41 9.60 4.59 11.88
N ALA A 42 10.29 5.64 12.31
CA ALA A 42 10.48 6.83 11.49
C ALA A 42 11.35 6.50 10.27
N ARG A 43 12.39 5.68 10.44
CA ARG A 43 13.20 5.16 9.33
C ARG A 43 12.37 4.31 8.37
N ILE A 44 11.50 3.43 8.88
CA ILE A 44 10.60 2.65 8.02
C ILE A 44 9.79 3.58 7.15
N MET A 45 9.19 4.64 7.73
CA MET A 45 8.31 5.44 6.91
C MET A 45 9.02 6.38 5.93
N VAL A 46 10.13 7.01 6.32
CA VAL A 46 10.93 7.83 5.40
C VAL A 46 11.48 6.99 4.25
N GLN A 47 11.71 5.69 4.48
CA GLN A 47 12.20 4.76 3.46
C GLN A 47 11.10 3.90 2.82
N SER A 48 9.82 4.28 2.91
CA SER A 48 8.70 3.54 2.33
C SER A 48 8.27 4.07 0.96
N LEU A 49 8.09 3.17 0.00
CA LEU A 49 7.43 3.44 -1.28
C LEU A 49 6.17 2.57 -1.38
N ILE A 50 5.00 3.16 -1.65
CA ILE A 50 3.75 2.40 -1.81
C ILE A 50 3.58 2.04 -3.29
N THR A 51 3.34 0.77 -3.58
CA THR A 51 3.18 0.26 -4.95
C THR A 51 2.00 -0.72 -5.05
N PRO A 52 1.50 -0.97 -6.27
CA PRO A 52 0.70 -2.16 -6.54
C PRO A 52 1.49 -3.44 -6.23
N SER A 53 0.79 -4.54 -5.98
CA SER A 53 1.40 -5.85 -5.67
C SER A 53 2.13 -6.48 -6.85
N CYS A 54 1.68 -6.20 -8.08
CA CYS A 54 2.29 -6.65 -9.32
C CYS A 54 1.95 -5.68 -10.47
N GLY A 55 2.30 -6.03 -11.71
CA GLY A 55 1.86 -5.32 -12.90
C GLY A 55 0.35 -5.44 -13.13
N MET A 56 -0.20 -4.50 -13.91
CA MET A 56 -1.64 -4.43 -14.21
C MET A 56 -1.96 -4.79 -15.67
N GLY A 57 -1.04 -5.43 -16.39
CA GLY A 57 -1.16 -5.67 -17.83
C GLY A 57 -2.32 -6.59 -18.23
N SER A 58 -2.81 -7.41 -17.31
CA SER A 58 -3.97 -8.31 -17.51
C SER A 58 -5.29 -7.71 -17.00
N LEU A 59 -5.26 -6.54 -16.36
CA LEU A 59 -6.46 -5.93 -15.79
C LEU A 59 -7.24 -5.16 -16.84
N THR A 60 -8.55 -5.02 -16.61
CA THR A 60 -9.36 -4.05 -17.33
C THR A 60 -8.91 -2.63 -16.98
N VAL A 61 -9.14 -1.67 -17.87
CA VAL A 61 -8.83 -0.25 -17.62
C VAL A 61 -9.48 0.24 -16.32
N LYS A 62 -10.73 -0.17 -16.06
CA LYS A 62 -11.45 0.14 -14.82
C LYS A 62 -10.69 -0.34 -13.58
N HIS A 63 -10.27 -1.60 -13.56
CA HIS A 63 -9.53 -2.15 -12.43
C HIS A 63 -8.14 -1.51 -12.28
N ALA A 64 -7.42 -1.30 -13.39
CA ALA A 64 -6.12 -0.62 -13.35
C ALA A 64 -6.23 0.80 -12.79
N GLN A 65 -7.25 1.57 -13.19
CA GLN A 65 -7.52 2.89 -12.66
C GLN A 65 -7.81 2.84 -11.16
N LYS A 66 -8.68 1.94 -10.70
CA LYS A 66 -8.99 1.78 -9.28
C LYS A 66 -7.75 1.42 -8.45
N VAL A 67 -6.90 0.51 -8.93
CA VAL A 67 -5.61 0.16 -8.30
C VAL A 67 -4.70 1.38 -8.18
N LEU A 68 -4.57 2.19 -9.23
CA LEU A 68 -3.75 3.40 -9.23
C LEU A 68 -4.29 4.47 -8.27
N GLU A 69 -5.61 4.67 -8.24
CA GLU A 69 -6.29 5.59 -7.33
C GLU A 69 -6.08 5.16 -5.86
N MET A 70 -6.28 3.89 -5.53
CA MET A 70 -6.01 3.36 -4.19
C MET A 70 -4.53 3.48 -3.81
N THR A 71 -3.61 3.20 -4.74
CA THR A 71 -2.17 3.38 -4.51
C THR A 71 -1.84 4.82 -4.14
N ARG A 72 -2.39 5.78 -4.88
CA ARG A 72 -2.24 7.21 -4.59
C ARG A 72 -2.82 7.57 -3.22
N GLU A 73 -4.02 7.10 -2.92
CA GLU A 73 -4.74 7.41 -1.69
C GLU A 73 -3.99 6.91 -0.44
N VAL A 74 -3.57 5.64 -0.42
CA VAL A 74 -2.75 5.06 0.66
C VAL A 74 -1.49 5.89 0.85
N SER A 75 -0.82 6.25 -0.24
CA SER A 75 0.39 7.05 -0.21
C SER A 75 0.15 8.46 0.36
N GLN A 76 -1.00 9.09 0.05
CA GLN A 76 -1.38 10.39 0.59
C GLN A 76 -1.68 10.34 2.09
N ILE A 77 -2.46 9.35 2.54
CA ILE A 77 -2.81 9.15 3.95
C ILE A 77 -1.54 8.93 4.79
N LEU A 78 -0.60 8.11 4.31
CA LEU A 78 0.65 7.91 5.04
C LEU A 78 1.46 9.21 5.12
N ARG A 79 1.61 9.94 4.00
CA ARG A 79 2.35 11.21 4.01
C ARG A 79 1.73 12.27 4.92
N SER A 80 0.40 12.32 5.07
CA SER A 80 -0.24 13.28 5.98
C SER A 80 0.03 12.98 7.46
N ARG A 81 0.43 11.74 7.80
CA ARG A 81 0.87 11.36 9.16
C ARG A 81 2.31 11.76 9.47
N HIS A 82 3.08 12.15 8.45
CA HIS A 82 4.49 12.53 8.55
C HIS A 82 4.77 14.03 8.46
N ARG A 83 3.71 14.84 8.31
CA ARG A 83 3.81 16.30 8.29
C ARG A 83 3.61 16.88 9.68
#